data_AF-A0A6V7WU52-F1
#
_entry.id   AF-A0A6V7WU52-F1
#
_cell.length_a   1.000
_cell.length_b   1.000
_cell.length_c   1.000
_cell.angle_alpha   90.00
_cell.angle_beta   90.00
_cell.angle_gamma   90.00
#
_symmetry.space_group_name_H-M   'P 1'
#
loop_
_entity.id
_entity.type
_entity.pdbx_description
1 polymer ?
#
loop_
_entity_poly.entity_id
_entity_poly.type
_entity_poly.pdbx_seq_one_letter_code
_entity_poly.pdbx_strand_id
1 'polypeptide(L)'
;MDDSIDLTAFYSEGKIQPDEQPFPDVNPDVNQEIVLQLMDMGFTENASIKASIHTKNAGLESAANWILQHMDDADLNEPLPSQSTGAPTESKGIPPKEVRNGSGQYKLCAFISHMGSSPHSGHYVAHVKRDDGLWYIFNDEKVAISQNPPKSLGYLYMYKRD
;
A
#
# COMPACT_ATOMS: atom_id res chain seq x y z
N MET A 1 22.40 -14.12 -5.21
CA MET A 1 21.79 -12.96 -5.90
C MET A 1 22.45 -12.79 -7.24
N ASP A 2 21.63 -12.56 -8.25
CA ASP A 2 22.00 -12.52 -9.67
C ASP A 2 22.59 -11.15 -10.07
N ASP A 3 23.47 -11.13 -11.06
CA ASP A 3 24.07 -9.87 -11.57
C ASP A 3 23.06 -9.07 -12.43
N SER A 4 22.01 -9.73 -12.91
CA SER A 4 20.94 -9.15 -13.71
C SER A 4 19.60 -9.71 -13.24
N ILE A 5 18.60 -8.86 -13.07
CA ILE A 5 17.23 -9.24 -12.70
C ILE A 5 16.26 -8.55 -13.65
N ASP A 6 15.29 -9.32 -14.16
CA ASP A 6 14.12 -8.80 -14.85
C ASP A 6 12.92 -8.81 -13.90
N LEU A 7 12.44 -7.62 -13.56
CA LEU A 7 11.26 -7.40 -12.73
C LEU A 7 10.05 -6.99 -13.57
N THR A 8 10.14 -7.06 -14.90
CA THR A 8 9.06 -6.64 -15.81
C THR A 8 7.75 -7.40 -15.54
N ALA A 9 7.84 -8.67 -15.15
CA ALA A 9 6.67 -9.47 -14.77
C ALA A 9 5.92 -8.97 -13.52
N PHE A 10 6.53 -8.08 -12.72
CA PHE A 10 5.92 -7.51 -11.51
C PHE A 10 5.34 -6.11 -11.73
N TYR A 11 5.33 -5.60 -12.97
CA TYR A 11 4.56 -4.39 -13.27
C TYR A 11 3.09 -4.64 -13.00
N SER A 12 2.50 -3.83 -12.13
CA SER A 12 1.05 -3.78 -12.00
C SER A 12 0.49 -3.18 -13.29
N GLU A 13 -0.46 -3.88 -13.89
CA GLU A 13 -1.28 -3.33 -14.99
C GLU A 13 -2.16 -2.18 -14.48
N GLY A 14 -2.35 -2.11 -13.16
CA GLY A 14 -3.22 -1.16 -12.49
C GLY A 14 -4.68 -1.35 -12.90
N LYS A 15 -5.55 -0.54 -12.29
CA LYS A 15 -6.99 -0.53 -12.56
C LYS A 15 -7.66 -1.91 -12.33
N ILE A 16 -8.97 -1.89 -12.44
CA ILE A 16 -9.81 -3.10 -12.37
C ILE A 16 -9.67 -3.82 -13.70
N GLN A 17 -9.33 -5.11 -13.65
CA GLN A 17 -9.26 -5.96 -14.84
C GLN A 17 -10.68 -6.22 -15.40
N PRO A 18 -10.83 -6.55 -16.70
CA PRO A 18 -12.14 -6.70 -17.32
C PRO A 18 -13.06 -7.75 -16.65
N ASP A 19 -12.50 -8.72 -15.94
CA ASP A 19 -13.19 -9.77 -15.18
C ASP A 19 -13.32 -9.48 -13.68
N GLU A 20 -12.76 -8.37 -13.20
CA GLU A 20 -12.87 -7.95 -11.81
C GLU A 20 -14.07 -7.02 -11.60
N GLN A 21 -14.81 -7.23 -10.51
CA GLN A 21 -15.77 -6.24 -10.05
C GLN A 21 -15.11 -5.35 -8.99
N PRO A 22 -15.27 -4.01 -9.08
CA PRO A 22 -14.88 -3.14 -7.99
C PRO A 22 -15.56 -3.59 -6.70
N PHE A 23 -14.85 -3.48 -5.59
CA PHE A 23 -15.53 -3.48 -4.30
C PHE A 23 -16.61 -2.38 -4.32
N PRO A 24 -17.81 -2.65 -3.79
CA PRO A 24 -18.86 -1.66 -3.75
C PRO A 24 -18.35 -0.44 -3.00
N ASP A 25 -18.48 0.73 -3.62
CA ASP A 25 -18.07 1.99 -3.01
C ASP A 25 -18.96 2.23 -1.77
N VAL A 26 -18.38 2.06 -0.58
CA VAL A 26 -19.01 2.38 0.70
C VAL A 26 -18.90 3.88 1.03
N ASN A 27 -18.67 4.74 0.03
CA ASN A 27 -19.06 6.14 0.11
C ASN A 27 -20.34 6.42 -0.70
N PRO A 28 -21.46 5.82 -0.32
CA PRO A 28 -22.76 6.17 -0.87
C PRO A 28 -23.03 7.64 -0.57
N ASP A 29 -23.79 8.26 -1.47
CA ASP A 29 -24.41 9.56 -1.26
C ASP A 29 -25.25 9.47 0.03
N VAL A 30 -24.73 9.92 1.17
CA VAL A 30 -25.45 9.94 2.45
C VAL A 30 -26.08 11.31 2.59
N ASN A 31 -27.40 11.39 2.62
CA ASN A 31 -28.08 12.63 2.93
C ASN A 31 -27.94 12.95 4.43
N GLN A 32 -27.07 13.91 4.75
CA GLN A 32 -26.80 14.33 6.13
C GLN A 32 -28.03 14.88 6.86
N GLU A 33 -29.02 15.46 6.14
CA GLU A 33 -30.25 15.95 6.77
C GLU A 33 -31.09 14.80 7.34
N ILE A 34 -31.17 13.68 6.62
CA ILE A 34 -31.88 12.48 7.08
C ILE A 34 -31.16 11.89 8.30
N VAL A 35 -29.82 11.82 8.27
CA VAL A 35 -29.00 11.34 9.39
C VAL A 35 -29.24 12.19 10.64
N LEU A 36 -29.21 13.52 10.52
CA LEU A 36 -29.42 14.43 11.63
C LEU A 36 -30.83 14.30 12.24
N GLN A 37 -31.85 14.16 11.41
CA GLN A 37 -33.23 13.96 11.86
C GLN A 37 -33.41 12.62 12.60
N LEU A 38 -32.77 11.55 12.11
CA LEU A 38 -32.78 10.24 12.79
C LEU A 38 -32.02 10.28 14.13
N MET A 39 -30.92 11.02 14.20
CA MET A 39 -30.20 11.25 15.45
C MET A 39 -31.03 12.03 16.47
N ASP A 40 -31.79 13.04 16.01
CA ASP A 40 -32.73 13.80 16.87
C ASP A 40 -33.87 12.89 17.40
N MET A 41 -34.30 11.91 16.61
CA MET A 41 -35.23 10.85 17.05
C MET A 41 -34.61 9.85 18.05
N GLY A 42 -33.30 9.89 18.28
CA GLY A 42 -32.58 9.04 19.23
C GLY A 42 -31.91 7.80 18.63
N PHE A 43 -31.83 7.68 17.31
CA PHE A 43 -31.04 6.62 16.67
C PHE A 43 -29.54 6.96 16.67
N THR A 44 -28.67 5.94 16.62
CA THR A 44 -27.22 6.17 16.55
C THR A 44 -26.82 6.71 15.18
N GLU A 45 -25.71 7.43 15.12
CA GLU A 45 -25.15 7.96 13.87
C GLU A 45 -24.88 6.83 12.86
N ASN A 46 -24.26 5.74 13.31
CA ASN A 46 -23.95 4.58 12.46
C ASN A 46 -25.21 3.92 11.87
N ALA A 47 -26.24 3.71 12.69
CA ALA A 47 -27.52 3.18 12.23
C ALA A 47 -28.20 4.11 11.23
N SER A 48 -28.15 5.43 11.49
CA SER A 48 -28.74 6.47 10.66
C SER A 48 -28.05 6.59 9.30
N ILE A 49 -26.72 6.48 9.29
CA ILE A 49 -25.92 6.40 8.06
C ILE A 49 -26.29 5.12 7.29
N LYS A 50 -26.23 3.94 7.92
CA LYS A 50 -26.58 2.66 7.26
C LYS A 50 -27.98 2.65 6.65
N ALA A 51 -28.95 3.20 7.38
CA ALA A 51 -30.33 3.32 6.91
C ALA A 51 -30.46 4.25 5.69
N SER A 52 -29.79 5.40 5.72
CA SER A 52 -29.79 6.36 4.60
C SER A 52 -29.21 5.71 3.33
N ILE A 53 -28.18 4.89 3.50
CA ILE A 53 -27.51 4.15 2.43
C ILE A 53 -28.42 3.08 1.85
N HIS A 54 -28.96 2.20 2.69
CA HIS A 54 -29.80 1.09 2.25
C HIS A 54 -31.10 1.56 1.59
N THR A 55 -31.65 2.67 2.07
CA THR A 55 -32.85 3.28 1.50
C THR A 55 -32.55 4.22 0.34
N LYS A 56 -31.27 4.42 -0.04
CA LYS A 56 -30.85 5.34 -1.12
C LYS A 56 -31.43 6.74 -0.96
N ASN A 57 -31.43 7.28 0.27
CA ASN A 57 -32.01 8.58 0.62
C ASN A 57 -33.49 8.75 0.25
N ALA A 58 -34.28 7.66 0.23
CA ALA A 58 -35.72 7.71 -0.11
C ALA A 58 -36.57 8.57 0.86
N GLY A 59 -36.01 9.00 2.00
CA GLY A 59 -36.63 9.90 2.97
C GLY A 59 -36.55 9.38 4.41
N LEU A 60 -36.87 10.25 5.37
CA LEU A 60 -36.80 9.97 6.82
C LEU A 60 -37.61 8.73 7.22
N GLU A 61 -38.86 8.62 6.75
CA GLU A 61 -39.78 7.53 7.12
C GLU A 61 -39.27 6.17 6.66
N SER A 62 -38.69 6.11 5.45
CA SER A 62 -38.11 4.88 4.91
C SER A 62 -36.86 4.46 5.67
N ALA A 63 -35.99 5.41 6.00
CA ALA A 63 -34.79 5.15 6.78
C ALA A 63 -35.12 4.72 8.22
N ALA A 64 -36.06 5.37 8.88
CA ALA A 64 -36.53 4.98 10.22
C ALA A 64 -37.13 3.56 10.22
N ASN A 65 -37.97 3.24 9.23
CA ASN A 65 -38.52 1.89 9.09
C ASN A 65 -37.44 0.83 8.86
N TRP A 66 -36.39 1.16 8.09
CA TRP A 66 -35.24 0.28 7.90
C TRP A 66 -34.51 0.01 9.23
N ILE A 67 -34.22 1.05 10.03
CA ILE A 67 -33.57 0.88 11.34
C ILE A 67 -34.40 -0.04 12.25
N LEU A 68 -35.72 0.17 12.29
CA LEU A 68 -36.61 -0.64 13.11
C LEU A 68 -36.63 -2.12 12.69
N GLN A 69 -36.46 -2.41 11.40
CA GLN A 69 -36.36 -3.78 10.89
C GLN A 69 -35.02 -4.46 11.20
N HIS A 70 -33.97 -3.67 11.47
CA HIS A 70 -32.59 -4.14 11.66
C HIS A 70 -32.06 -3.86 13.08
N MET A 71 -32.94 -3.52 14.02
CA MET A 71 -32.56 -3.16 15.41
C MET A 71 -31.90 -4.30 16.20
N ASP A 72 -32.11 -5.55 15.77
CA ASP A 72 -31.53 -6.75 16.37
C ASP A 72 -30.17 -7.13 15.74
N ASP A 73 -29.79 -6.48 14.63
CA ASP A 73 -28.52 -6.77 13.99
C ASP A 73 -27.36 -6.24 14.82
N ALA A 74 -26.43 -7.14 15.18
CA ALA A 74 -25.24 -6.80 15.96
C ALA A 74 -24.40 -5.70 15.29
N ASP A 75 -24.38 -5.68 13.96
CA ASP A 75 -23.62 -4.72 13.16
C ASP A 75 -24.31 -3.36 13.05
N LEU A 76 -25.60 -3.18 13.38
CA LEU A 76 -26.34 -1.94 13.11
C LEU A 76 -25.63 -0.68 13.64
N ASN A 77 -25.04 -0.77 14.83
CA ASN A 77 -24.36 0.33 15.50
C ASN A 77 -22.85 0.35 15.28
N GLU A 78 -22.31 -0.65 14.57
CA GLU A 78 -20.89 -0.69 14.23
C GLU A 78 -20.57 0.38 13.17
N PRO A 79 -19.43 1.08 13.30
CA PRO A 79 -19.01 2.02 12.28
C PRO A 79 -18.88 1.28 10.94
N LEU A 80 -19.33 1.92 9.86
CA LEU A 80 -19.03 1.40 8.52
C LEU A 80 -17.52 1.20 8.41
N PRO A 81 -17.07 0.12 7.73
CA PRO A 81 -15.66 -0.11 7.52
C PRO A 81 -15.09 1.13 6.81
N SER A 82 -14.41 1.98 7.57
CA SER A 82 -13.58 3.04 7.01
C SER A 82 -12.58 2.30 6.15
N GLN A 83 -12.68 2.51 4.83
CA GLN A 83 -11.67 2.03 3.93
C GLN A 83 -10.34 2.69 4.34
N SER A 84 -9.56 1.98 5.16
CA SER A 84 -8.11 2.03 5.10
C SER A 84 -7.78 1.48 3.72
N THR A 85 -7.85 2.37 2.74
CA THR A 85 -7.71 2.10 1.32
C THR A 85 -6.31 1.56 1.05
N GLY A 86 -6.22 0.23 0.97
CA GLY A 86 -5.21 -0.46 0.15
C GLY A 86 -5.55 -0.41 -1.35
N ALA A 87 -6.66 0.23 -1.73
CA ALA A 87 -6.96 0.60 -3.10
C ALA A 87 -6.17 1.86 -3.49
N PRO A 88 -5.61 1.95 -4.71
CA PRO A 88 -4.97 3.18 -5.17
C PRO A 88 -6.04 4.26 -5.20
N THR A 89 -5.94 5.16 -4.23
CA THR A 89 -6.68 6.41 -4.20
C THR A 89 -6.37 7.13 -5.51
N GLU A 90 -7.39 7.34 -6.35
CA GLU A 90 -7.46 8.57 -7.14
C GLU A 90 -7.47 9.71 -6.12
N SER A 91 -6.26 10.09 -5.71
CA SER A 91 -5.99 11.21 -4.85
C SER A 91 -6.34 12.46 -5.63
N LYS A 92 -7.61 12.89 -5.54
CA LYS A 92 -7.96 14.30 -5.67
C LYS A 92 -7.22 15.06 -4.55
N GLY A 93 -5.95 15.37 -4.75
CA GLY A 93 -5.19 16.21 -3.80
C GLY A 93 -3.68 16.04 -3.74
N ILE A 94 -3.07 15.07 -4.43
CA ILE A 94 -1.60 15.00 -4.53
C ILE A 94 -1.28 14.92 -6.03
N PRO A 95 -0.65 15.95 -6.64
CA PRO A 95 -0.17 15.80 -8.00
C PRO A 95 0.74 14.57 -8.06
N PRO A 96 0.65 13.72 -9.11
CA PRO A 96 1.50 12.55 -9.22
C PRO A 96 2.95 12.99 -8.98
N LYS A 97 3.58 12.47 -7.93
CA LYS A 97 4.99 12.73 -7.71
C LYS A 97 5.68 12.24 -8.98
N GLU A 98 6.41 13.11 -9.67
CA GLU A 98 7.11 12.73 -10.89
C GLU A 98 8.11 11.62 -10.55
N VAL A 99 7.74 10.39 -10.90
CA VAL A 99 8.56 9.20 -10.69
C VAL A 99 9.19 8.81 -12.01
N ARG A 100 10.48 8.44 -11.98
CA ARG A 100 11.19 7.97 -13.17
C ARG A 100 10.76 6.56 -13.51
N ASN A 101 9.71 6.41 -14.33
CA ASN A 101 9.34 5.11 -14.90
C ASN A 101 10.35 4.66 -15.98
N GLY A 102 10.41 3.36 -16.29
CA GLY A 102 11.37 2.80 -17.25
C GLY A 102 11.19 1.30 -17.42
N SER A 103 12.18 0.62 -17.98
CA SER A 103 12.21 -0.84 -18.10
C SER A 103 12.27 -1.54 -16.73
N GLY A 104 11.80 -2.78 -16.66
CA GLY A 104 11.92 -3.65 -15.49
C GLY A 104 13.27 -4.36 -15.40
N GLN A 105 14.24 -4.01 -16.25
CA GLN A 105 15.53 -4.68 -16.33
C GLN A 105 16.58 -3.96 -15.49
N TYR A 106 17.26 -4.71 -14.63
CA TYR A 106 18.21 -4.17 -13.67
C TYR A 106 19.49 -4.98 -13.60
N LYS A 107 20.60 -4.31 -13.35
CA LYS A 107 21.92 -4.91 -13.09
C LYS A 107 22.40 -4.58 -11.68
N LEU A 108 22.96 -5.56 -10.99
CA LEU A 108 23.48 -5.39 -9.64
C LEU A 108 24.69 -4.45 -9.67
N CYS A 109 24.63 -3.35 -8.92
CA CYS A 109 25.70 -2.35 -8.86
C CYS A 109 26.34 -2.23 -7.47
N ALA A 110 25.62 -2.56 -6.40
CA ALA A 110 26.18 -2.61 -5.06
C ALA A 110 25.38 -3.53 -4.14
N PHE A 111 25.99 -3.94 -3.04
CA PHE A 111 25.30 -4.55 -1.92
C PHE A 111 26.00 -4.25 -0.60
N ILE A 112 25.25 -4.25 0.49
CA ILE A 112 25.74 -4.05 1.85
C ILE A 112 25.55 -5.36 2.59
N SER A 113 26.62 -5.85 3.23
CA SER A 113 26.59 -7.04 4.06
C SER A 113 26.68 -6.66 5.54
N HIS A 114 25.86 -7.30 6.36
CA HIS A 114 25.97 -7.28 7.81
C HIS A 114 26.69 -8.55 8.29
N MET A 115 27.84 -8.40 8.92
CA MET A 115 28.62 -9.48 9.50
C MET A 115 28.35 -9.55 11.00
N GLY A 116 27.39 -10.37 11.40
CA GLY A 116 27.03 -10.58 12.79
C GLY A 116 25.79 -11.48 12.91
N SER A 117 25.64 -12.15 14.04
CA SER A 117 24.49 -13.00 14.34
C SER A 117 23.36 -12.27 15.10
N SER A 118 23.56 -11.00 15.46
CA SER A 118 22.62 -10.18 16.21
C SER A 118 22.21 -8.94 15.39
N PRO A 119 20.95 -8.51 15.42
CA PRO A 119 20.56 -7.22 14.82
C PRO A 119 21.09 -6.02 15.62
N HIS A 120 21.50 -6.23 16.87
CA HIS A 120 22.01 -5.18 17.77
C HIS A 120 23.55 -5.07 17.76
N SER A 121 24.24 -6.00 17.08
CA SER A 121 25.70 -5.98 17.00
C SER A 121 26.22 -6.74 15.78
N GLY A 122 27.22 -6.15 15.13
CA GLY A 122 27.91 -6.72 13.98
C GLY A 122 28.66 -5.63 13.24
N HIS A 123 29.08 -5.92 12.02
CA HIS A 123 29.87 -5.01 11.19
C HIS A 123 29.31 -4.88 9.79
N TYR A 124 29.17 -3.65 9.30
CA TYR A 124 28.66 -3.39 7.96
C TYR A 124 29.81 -3.14 6.98
N VAL A 125 29.77 -3.80 5.83
CA VAL A 125 30.69 -3.54 4.71
C VAL A 125 29.89 -3.41 3.43
N ALA A 126 30.36 -2.55 2.54
CA ALA A 126 29.73 -2.34 1.24
C ALA A 126 30.61 -2.88 0.11
N HIS A 127 29.99 -3.54 -0.85
CA HIS A 127 30.61 -3.92 -2.11
C HIS A 127 29.97 -3.11 -3.23
N VAL A 128 30.79 -2.45 -4.04
CA VAL A 128 30.31 -1.61 -5.15
C VAL A 128 31.04 -2.01 -6.43
N LYS A 129 30.27 -2.26 -7.48
CA LYS A 129 30.75 -2.46 -8.85
C LYS A 129 30.92 -1.08 -9.49
N ARG A 130 32.12 -0.77 -9.95
CA ARG A 130 32.42 0.50 -10.65
C ARG A 130 32.28 0.33 -12.16
N ASP A 131 32.38 1.43 -12.89
CA ASP A 131 32.22 1.46 -14.36
C ASP A 131 33.33 0.70 -15.11
N ASP A 132 34.45 0.41 -14.45
CA ASP A 132 35.51 -0.48 -14.92
C ASP A 132 35.13 -1.98 -14.87
N GLY A 133 33.96 -2.29 -14.32
CA GLY A 133 33.45 -3.66 -14.14
C GLY A 133 34.02 -4.39 -12.93
N LEU A 134 34.94 -3.78 -12.17
CA LEU A 134 35.54 -4.36 -10.98
C LEU A 134 34.69 -4.08 -9.74
N TRP A 135 34.78 -5.01 -8.80
CA TRP A 135 34.14 -4.89 -7.49
C TRP A 135 35.14 -4.35 -6.47
N TYR A 136 34.68 -3.42 -5.65
CA TYR A 136 35.45 -2.83 -4.57
C TYR A 136 34.73 -3.08 -3.24
N ILE A 137 35.46 -3.52 -2.23
CA ILE A 137 34.99 -3.59 -0.85
C ILE A 137 35.38 -2.29 -0.13
N PHE A 138 34.40 -1.68 0.52
CA PHE A 138 34.54 -0.54 1.41
C PHE A 138 34.27 -1.03 2.83
N ASN A 139 35.32 -1.07 3.63
CA ASN A 139 35.32 -1.49 5.02
C ASN A 139 35.94 -0.37 5.86
N ASP A 140 35.10 0.59 6.26
CA ASP A 140 35.50 1.84 6.89
C ASP A 140 36.61 2.56 6.08
N GLU A 141 37.78 2.77 6.69
CA GLU A 141 38.94 3.40 6.05
C GLU A 141 39.66 2.47 5.05
N LYS A 142 39.34 1.18 5.04
CA LYS A 142 39.97 0.18 4.18
C LYS A 142 39.16 -0.02 2.91
N VAL A 143 39.78 0.31 1.78
CA VAL A 143 39.22 0.07 0.45
C VAL A 143 40.12 -0.88 -0.32
N ALA A 144 39.53 -1.92 -0.91
CA ALA A 144 40.26 -2.92 -1.69
C ALA A 144 39.43 -3.45 -2.87
N ILE A 145 40.11 -4.03 -3.86
CA ILE A 145 39.45 -4.76 -4.93
C ILE A 145 38.95 -6.09 -4.37
N SER A 146 37.66 -6.38 -4.56
CA SER A 146 37.01 -7.63 -4.16
C SER A 146 36.92 -8.55 -5.37
N GLN A 147 37.82 -9.54 -5.46
CA GLN A 147 37.84 -10.48 -6.59
C GLN A 147 36.64 -11.44 -6.56
N ASN A 148 36.23 -11.86 -5.35
CA ASN A 148 35.13 -12.80 -5.12
C ASN A 148 34.13 -12.18 -4.13
N PRO A 149 33.31 -11.21 -4.57
CA PRO A 149 32.35 -10.55 -3.68
C PRO A 149 31.29 -11.55 -3.17
N PRO A 150 31.01 -11.61 -1.85
CA PRO A 150 30.08 -12.56 -1.24
C PRO A 150 28.61 -12.15 -1.45
N LYS A 151 28.15 -12.14 -2.70
CA LYS A 151 26.81 -11.63 -3.10
C LYS A 151 25.63 -12.39 -2.50
N SER A 152 25.81 -13.59 -1.95
CA SER A 152 24.75 -14.34 -1.27
C SER A 152 24.55 -13.92 0.19
N LEU A 153 25.53 -13.22 0.78
CA LEU A 153 25.54 -12.77 2.17
C LEU A 153 25.25 -11.27 2.30
N GLY A 154 24.73 -10.64 1.24
CA GLY A 154 24.26 -9.26 1.29
C GLY A 154 22.93 -9.17 2.05
N TYR A 155 22.78 -8.09 2.79
CA TYR A 155 21.56 -7.72 3.51
C TYR A 155 20.70 -6.75 2.67
N LEU A 156 21.32 -5.71 2.10
CA LEU A 156 20.68 -4.75 1.21
C LEU A 156 21.37 -4.76 -0.16
N TYR A 157 20.58 -4.76 -1.23
CA TYR A 157 21.09 -4.79 -2.60
C TYR A 157 20.64 -3.55 -3.37
N MET A 158 21.55 -3.01 -4.16
CA MET A 158 21.30 -1.89 -5.04
C MET A 158 21.43 -2.37 -6.48
N TYR A 159 20.36 -2.17 -7.22
CA TYR A 159 20.23 -2.52 -8.62
C TYR A 159 20.08 -1.24 -9.43
N LYS A 160 20.90 -1.10 -10.47
CA LYS A 160 20.82 0.01 -11.43
C LYS A 160 19.99 -0.46 -12.63
N ARG A 161 18.95 0.30 -12.97
CA ARG A 161 18.18 0.07 -14.19
C ARG A 161 19.09 0.24 -15.40
N ASP A 162 19.00 -0.69 -16.36
CA ASP A 162 19.72 -0.58 -17.64
C ASP A 162 19.17 0.57 -18.50
#